data_AF-A0A847M3V2-F1
#
_entry.id   AF-A0A847M3V2-F1
#
_cell.length_a   1.000
_cell.length_b   1.000
_cell.length_c   1.000
_cell.angle_alpha   90.00
_cell.angle_beta   90.00
_cell.angle_gamma   90.00
#
_symmetry.space_group_name_H-M   'P 1'
#
loop_
_entity.id
_entity.type
_entity.pdbx_description
1 polymer ?
#
loop_
_entity_poly.entity_id
_entity_poly.type
_entity_poly.pdbx_seq_one_letter_code
_entity_poly.pdbx_strand_id
1 'polypeptide(L)'
;ILGNRAPELITEATAQLTEVPGMLEANIERWKEEIFQQGLQQGLQQGVKRGVKKGVQQGARQALLETARKLKARGVTIEEIIDITGLNRAEIEAL
;
A
#
# COMPACT_ATOMS: atom_id res chain seq x y z
N ILE A 1 -63.91 -19.53 -19.34
CA ILE A 1 -62.65 -20.29 -19.56
C ILE A 1 -61.58 -19.60 -18.71
N LEU A 2 -61.46 -19.99 -17.44
CA LEU A 2 -60.33 -19.59 -16.61
C LEU A 2 -59.51 -20.86 -16.42
N GLY A 3 -58.59 -21.07 -17.36
CA GLY A 3 -57.69 -22.21 -17.34
C GLY A 3 -56.91 -22.25 -16.03
N ASN A 4 -56.64 -23.45 -15.55
CA ASN A 4 -56.01 -23.69 -14.26
C ASN A 4 -54.55 -23.18 -14.28
N ARG A 5 -54.34 -21.89 -13.94
CA ARG A 5 -53.02 -21.20 -13.95
C ARG A 5 -52.17 -21.48 -12.70
N ALA A 6 -52.71 -22.20 -11.72
CA ALA A 6 -52.00 -22.52 -10.48
C ALA A 6 -50.65 -23.24 -10.70
N PRO A 7 -50.51 -24.19 -11.66
CA PRO A 7 -49.23 -24.86 -11.91
C PRO A 7 -48.17 -23.93 -12.52
N GLU A 8 -48.57 -22.98 -13.37
CA GLU A 8 -47.66 -22.01 -14.00
C GLU A 8 -47.07 -21.05 -12.97
N LEU A 9 -47.91 -20.53 -12.06
CA LEU A 9 -47.48 -19.62 -10.98
C LEU A 9 -46.53 -20.31 -10.00
N ILE A 10 -46.76 -21.59 -9.69
CA ILE A 10 -45.85 -22.39 -8.85
C ILE A 10 -44.51 -22.58 -9.57
N THR A 11 -44.55 -22.88 -10.87
CA THR A 11 -43.34 -23.09 -11.67
C THR A 11 -42.49 -21.81 -11.72
N GLU A 12 -43.10 -20.64 -12.02
CA GLU A 12 -42.42 -19.34 -11.98
C GLU A 12 -41.86 -19.00 -10.61
N ALA A 13 -42.63 -19.19 -9.53
CA ALA A 13 -42.17 -18.94 -8.17
C ALA A 13 -40.99 -19.84 -7.78
N THR A 14 -41.04 -21.13 -8.15
CA THR A 14 -39.92 -22.06 -7.90
C THR A 14 -38.68 -21.73 -8.73
N ALA A 15 -38.82 -21.25 -9.97
CA ALA A 15 -37.70 -20.81 -10.79
C ALA A 15 -37.00 -19.59 -10.16
N GLN A 16 -37.76 -18.56 -9.77
CA GLN A 16 -37.22 -17.37 -9.11
C GLN A 16 -36.52 -17.69 -7.77
N LEU A 17 -37.09 -18.61 -6.98
CA LEU A 17 -36.47 -19.05 -5.71
C LEU A 17 -35.18 -19.83 -5.92
N THR A 18 -35.01 -20.51 -7.06
CA THR A 18 -33.78 -21.25 -7.39
C THR A 18 -32.69 -20.32 -7.93
N GLU A 19 -33.06 -19.22 -8.57
CA GLU A 19 -32.12 -18.20 -9.06
C GLU A 19 -31.48 -17.38 -7.92
N VAL A 20 -32.21 -17.11 -6.83
CA VAL A 20 -31.72 -16.29 -5.71
C VAL A 20 -30.45 -16.86 -5.05
N PRO A 21 -30.37 -18.15 -4.67
CA PRO A 21 -29.13 -18.76 -4.16
C PRO A 21 -27.96 -18.70 -5.14
N GLY A 22 -28.21 -18.94 -6.44
CA GLY A 22 -27.17 -18.89 -7.46
C GLY A 22 -26.59 -17.48 -7.65
N MET A 23 -27.45 -16.45 -7.61
CA MET A 23 -27.02 -15.05 -7.62
C MET A 23 -26.25 -14.67 -6.36
N LEU A 24 -26.64 -15.19 -5.19
CA LEU A 24 -25.92 -14.95 -3.93
C LEU A 24 -24.52 -15.58 -3.96
N GLU A 25 -24.39 -16.82 -4.43
CA GLU A 25 -23.10 -17.51 -4.56
C GLU A 25 -22.17 -16.75 -5.53
N ALA A 26 -22.68 -16.35 -6.70
CA ALA A 26 -21.92 -15.56 -7.67
C ALA A 26 -21.46 -14.20 -7.11
N ASN A 27 -22.29 -13.55 -6.30
CA ASN A 27 -21.93 -12.29 -5.65
C ASN A 27 -20.88 -12.49 -4.57
N ILE A 28 -20.97 -13.56 -3.77
CA ILE A 28 -19.97 -13.90 -2.74
C ILE A 28 -18.60 -14.14 -3.37
N GLU A 29 -18.53 -14.93 -4.45
CA GLU A 29 -17.26 -15.21 -5.14
C GLU A 29 -16.67 -13.93 -5.75
N ARG A 30 -17.51 -13.08 -6.35
CA ARG A 30 -17.07 -11.77 -6.85
C ARG A 30 -16.49 -10.89 -5.74
N TRP A 31 -17.18 -10.77 -4.61
CA TRP A 31 -16.71 -9.96 -3.49
C TRP A 31 -15.44 -10.51 -2.85
N LYS A 32 -15.28 -11.83 -2.76
CA LYS A 32 -14.03 -12.45 -2.28
C LYS A 32 -12.86 -12.02 -3.15
N GLU A 33 -13.02 -12.11 -4.47
CA GLU A 33 -11.98 -11.70 -5.42
C GLU A 33 -11.71 -10.20 -5.31
N GLU A 34 -12.74 -9.36 -5.28
CA GLU A 34 -12.60 -7.90 -5.15
C GLU A 34 -11.87 -7.51 -3.86
N ILE A 35 -12.26 -8.08 -2.72
CA ILE A 35 -11.63 -7.81 -1.42
C ILE A 35 -10.18 -8.29 -1.41
N PHE A 36 -9.91 -9.46 -1.98
CA PHE A 36 -8.55 -9.99 -2.08
C PHE A 36 -7.65 -9.08 -2.93
N GLN A 37 -8.12 -8.69 -4.11
CA GLN A 37 -7.38 -7.79 -5.00
C GLN A 37 -7.17 -6.41 -4.39
N GLN A 38 -8.19 -5.85 -3.72
CA GLN A 38 -8.06 -4.59 -3.00
C GLN A 38 -7.04 -4.69 -1.86
N GLY A 39 -7.08 -5.76 -1.07
CA GLY A 39 -6.13 -6.01 0.00
C GLY A 39 -4.69 -6.13 -0.51
N LEU A 40 -4.49 -6.88 -1.59
CA LEU A 40 -3.19 -7.04 -2.24
C LEU A 40 -2.66 -5.70 -2.78
N GLN A 41 -3.51 -4.96 -3.50
CA GLN A 41 -3.13 -3.66 -4.06
C GLN A 41 -2.78 -2.66 -2.96
N GLN A 42 -3.58 -2.58 -1.90
CA GLN A 42 -3.31 -1.71 -0.75
C GLN A 42 -2.01 -2.11 -0.05
N GLY A 43 -1.79 -3.41 0.18
CA GLY A 43 -0.56 -3.92 0.79
C GLY A 43 0.68 -3.55 -0.02
N LEU A 44 0.64 -3.78 -1.34
CA LEU A 44 1.73 -3.44 -2.25
C LEU A 44 2.01 -1.94 -2.26
N GLN A 45 0.98 -1.10 -2.43
CA GLN A 45 1.13 0.35 -2.46
C GLN A 45 1.73 0.90 -1.16
N GLN A 46 1.24 0.40 -0.01
CA GLN A 46 1.79 0.78 1.29
C GLN A 46 3.23 0.33 1.45
N GLY A 47 3.56 -0.90 1.06
CA GLY A 47 4.91 -1.45 1.09
C GLY A 47 5.88 -0.61 0.27
N VAL A 48 5.55 -0.34 -0.99
CA VAL A 48 6.36 0.48 -1.90
C VAL A 48 6.54 1.89 -1.35
N LYS A 49 5.46 2.56 -0.92
CA LYS A 49 5.52 3.92 -0.38
C LYS A 49 6.42 4.00 0.86
N ARG A 50 6.30 3.05 1.79
CA ARG A 50 7.14 2.98 2.99
C ARG A 50 8.61 2.70 2.63
N GLY A 51 8.84 1.74 1.73
CA GLY A 51 10.17 1.36 1.26
C GLY A 51 10.90 2.53 0.60
N VAL A 52 10.26 3.19 -0.37
CA VAL A 52 10.82 4.35 -1.08
C VAL A 52 11.10 5.49 -0.10
N LYS A 53 10.15 5.84 0.77
CA LYS A 53 10.35 6.92 1.76
C LYS A 53 11.56 6.63 2.67
N LYS A 54 11.65 5.40 3.20
CA LYS A 54 12.77 5.00 4.07
C LYS A 54 14.10 5.01 3.30
N GLY A 55 14.11 4.47 2.08
CA GLY A 55 15.31 4.44 1.24
C GLY A 55 15.83 5.83 0.89
N VAL A 56 14.94 6.74 0.48
CA VAL A 56 15.31 8.13 0.17
C VAL A 56 15.87 8.85 1.40
N GLN A 57 15.22 8.71 2.56
CA GLN A 57 15.70 9.32 3.81
C GLN A 57 17.06 8.76 4.24
N GLN A 58 17.24 7.44 4.17
CA GLN A 58 18.51 6.80 4.49
C GLN A 58 19.62 7.21 3.53
N GLY A 59 19.35 7.22 2.22
CA GLY A 59 20.32 7.63 1.21
C GLY A 59 20.73 9.09 1.33
N ALA A 60 19.77 9.99 1.54
CA ALA A 60 20.05 11.41 1.80
C ALA A 60 20.91 11.59 3.05
N ARG A 61 20.59 10.86 4.12
CA ARG A 61 21.36 10.90 5.37
C ARG A 61 22.80 10.40 5.17
N GLN A 62 22.98 9.28 4.47
CA GLN A 62 24.29 8.73 4.15
C GLN A 62 25.11 9.68 3.29
N ALA A 63 24.49 10.33 2.30
CA ALA A 63 25.18 11.31 1.46
C ALA A 63 25.71 12.51 2.26
N LEU A 64 24.96 12.99 3.26
CA LEU A 64 25.41 14.06 4.17
C LEU A 64 26.60 13.60 5.03
N LEU A 65 26.56 12.39 5.58
CA LEU A 65 27.66 11.81 6.36
C LEU A 65 28.93 11.65 5.51
N GLU A 66 28.81 11.13 4.29
CA GLU A 66 29.94 11.00 3.35
C GLU A 66 30.52 12.36 2.96
N THR A 67 29.67 13.36 2.79
CA THR A 67 30.08 14.74 2.50
C THR A 67 30.85 15.31 3.68
N ALA A 68 30.31 15.21 4.90
CA ALA A 68 30.97 15.67 6.12
C ALA A 68 32.31 14.98 6.35
N ARG A 69 32.40 13.67 6.12
CA ARG A 69 33.65 12.91 6.23
C ARG A 69 34.72 13.45 5.28
N LYS A 70 34.36 13.73 4.02
CA LYS A 70 35.28 14.30 3.02
C LYS A 70 35.72 15.72 3.37
N LEU A 71 34.80 16.55 3.90
CA LEU A 71 35.12 17.91 4.34
C LEU A 71 36.06 17.90 5.55
N LYS A 72 35.79 17.05 6.55
CA LYS A 72 36.66 16.85 7.72
C LYS A 72 38.06 16.40 7.31
N ALA A 73 38.17 15.46 6.37
CA ALA A 73 39.45 15.00 5.83
C ALA A 73 40.23 16.10 5.09
N ARG A 74 39.56 17.15 4.60
CA ARG A 74 40.17 18.32 3.97
C ARG A 74 40.52 19.44 4.95
N GLY A 75 40.29 19.24 6.26
CA GLY A 75 40.57 20.22 7.30
C GLY A 75 39.55 21.36 7.39
N VAL A 76 38.36 21.19 6.80
CA VAL A 76 37.25 22.14 6.96
C VAL A 76 36.82 22.15 8.44
N THR A 77 36.47 23.32 8.96
CA THR A 77 36.11 23.47 10.38
C THR A 77 34.79 22.76 10.69
N ILE A 78 34.62 22.30 11.94
CA ILE A 78 33.37 21.63 12.34
C ILE A 78 32.16 22.55 12.16
N GLU A 79 32.30 23.85 12.46
CA GLU A 79 31.21 24.82 12.30
C GLU A 79 30.77 24.95 10.83
N GLU A 80 31.72 25.07 9.89
CA GLU A 80 31.39 25.11 8.46
C GLU A 80 30.78 23.79 7.98
N ILE A 81 31.20 22.64 8.52
CA ILE A 81 30.60 21.35 8.17
C ILE A 81 29.16 21.27 8.68
N ILE A 82 28.87 21.78 9.89
CA ILE A 82 27.50 21.88 10.43
C ILE A 82 26.65 22.71 9.49
N ASP A 83 27.12 23.88 9.07
CA ASP A 83 26.39 24.79 8.18
C ASP A 83 26.13 24.17 6.80
N ILE A 84 27.10 23.44 6.23
CA ILE A 84 26.97 22.82 4.90
C ILE A 84 26.04 21.60 4.92
N THR A 85 26.14 20.76 5.97
CA THR A 85 25.52 19.43 5.98
C THR A 85 24.27 19.33 6.86
N GLY A 86 24.06 20.29 7.76
CA GLY A 86 23.01 20.24 8.77
C GLY A 86 23.17 19.09 9.79
N LEU A 87 24.33 18.41 9.81
CA LEU A 87 24.66 17.43 10.85
C LEU A 87 24.96 18.16 12.15
N ASN A 88 24.68 17.52 13.28
CA ASN A 88 25.09 18.08 14.56
C ASN A 88 26.59 17.81 14.82
N ARG A 89 27.16 18.57 15.75
CA ARG A 89 28.57 18.47 16.16
C ARG A 89 28.98 17.04 16.53
N ALA A 90 28.19 16.35 17.37
CA ALA A 90 28.52 15.01 17.85
C ALA A 90 28.60 13.99 16.70
N GLU A 91 27.72 14.12 15.71
CA GLU A 91 27.73 13.29 14.51
C GLU A 91 28.99 13.51 13.68
N ILE A 92 29.43 14.75 13.52
CA ILE A 92 30.66 15.09 12.77
C ILE A 92 31.91 14.65 13.53
N GLU A 93 31.91 14.79 14.86
CA GLU A 93 33.03 14.35 15.72
C GLU A 93 33.22 12.84 15.66
N ALA A 94 32.13 12.07 15.52
CA ALA A 94 32.15 10.61 15.41
C ALA A 94 32.56 10.04 14.03
N LEU A 95 32.68 10.88 12.98
CA LEU A 95 33.13 10.49 11.63
C LEU A 95 34.65 10.35 11.50
#